data_AF-A0A507CTK9-F1
#
_entry.id   AF-A0A507CTK9-F1
#
_cell.length_a   1.000
_cell.length_b   1.000
_cell.length_c   1.000
_cell.angle_alpha   90.00
_cell.angle_beta   90.00
_cell.angle_gamma   90.00
#
_symmetry.space_group_name_H-M   'P 1'
#
loop_
_entity.id
_entity.type
_entity.pdbx_description
1 polymer ?
#
loop_
_entity_poly.entity_id
_entity_poly.type
_entity_poly.pdbx_seq_one_letter_code
_entity_poly.pdbx_strand_id
1 'polypeptide(L)'
;MRIVNDGGVAIFSGNLDVKALGGAGFASQRSTLLPPGQFYDVSGYNAIAIHILRGDGREYAFNIKNIEGERTPDGRVNSSIEYKTTFQTVKDQEGLYITKFRDFKPYYRGRPAEDAKPLDTSKITSFSIMCQSFFGKQEGYFELSILAISAVTDAWLRDNAPGGPRGV
;
A
#
# COMPACT_ATOMS: atom_id res chain seq x y z
N MET A 1 -6.79 -11.64 0.94
CA MET A 1 -5.37 -12.01 1.02
C MET A 1 -5.28 -13.35 1.72
N ARG A 2 -4.40 -14.24 1.29
CA ARG A 2 -4.14 -15.51 1.98
C ARG A 2 -2.65 -15.67 2.23
N ILE A 3 -2.28 -16.24 3.37
CA ILE A 3 -0.91 -16.65 3.63
C ILE A 3 -0.76 -18.08 3.10
N VAL A 4 0.27 -18.34 2.30
CA VAL A 4 0.55 -19.66 1.73
C VAL A 4 1.90 -20.18 2.21
N ASN A 5 1.94 -21.49 2.47
CA ASN A 5 3.04 -22.23 3.07
C ASN A 5 3.34 -21.82 4.52
N ASP A 6 3.93 -22.74 5.30
CA ASP A 6 4.46 -22.47 6.65
C ASP A 6 5.64 -21.47 6.66
N GLY A 7 5.89 -20.78 5.52
CA GLY A 7 7.03 -19.91 5.25
C GLY A 7 6.69 -18.43 4.98
N GLY A 8 5.49 -17.96 5.28
CA GLY A 8 5.22 -16.51 5.44
C GLY A 8 4.99 -15.70 4.16
N VAL A 9 4.57 -16.30 3.04
CA VAL A 9 4.24 -15.56 1.81
C VAL A 9 2.77 -15.15 1.80
N ALA A 10 2.49 -13.86 1.54
CA ALA A 10 1.14 -13.35 1.37
C ALA A 10 0.77 -13.23 -0.11
N ILE A 11 -0.37 -13.85 -0.50
CA ILE A 11 -0.95 -13.71 -1.83
C ILE A 11 -2.15 -12.76 -1.78
N PHE A 12 -2.04 -11.67 -2.52
CA PHE A 12 -3.12 -10.72 -2.78
C PHE A 12 -3.63 -10.89 -4.21
N SER A 13 -4.82 -11.49 -4.37
CA SER A 13 -5.42 -11.76 -5.68
C SER A 13 -6.91 -11.45 -5.72
N GLY A 14 -7.44 -11.33 -6.94
CA GLY A 14 -8.84 -11.08 -7.21
C GLY A 14 -9.10 -10.82 -8.69
N ASN A 15 -10.30 -10.36 -9.00
CA ASN A 15 -10.68 -9.92 -10.35
C ASN A 15 -11.23 -8.49 -10.27
N LEU A 16 -10.62 -7.59 -11.04
CA LEU A 16 -10.97 -6.19 -11.08
C LEU A 16 -12.02 -5.95 -12.16
N ASP A 17 -13.28 -5.81 -11.75
CA ASP A 17 -14.39 -5.43 -12.63
C ASP A 17 -14.56 -3.91 -12.66
N VAL A 18 -14.34 -3.32 -13.84
CA VAL A 18 -14.48 -1.89 -14.07
C VAL A 18 -15.84 -1.51 -14.67
N LYS A 19 -16.62 -2.48 -15.14
CA LYS A 19 -17.91 -2.23 -15.80
C LYS A 19 -18.98 -1.86 -14.78
N ALA A 20 -18.94 -2.47 -13.60
CA ALA A 20 -19.91 -2.25 -12.53
C ALA A 20 -20.02 -0.79 -12.08
N LEU A 21 -18.93 0.00 -12.17
CA LEU A 21 -18.90 1.40 -11.73
C LEU A 21 -18.41 2.37 -12.83
N GLY A 22 -18.71 2.07 -14.10
CA GLY A 22 -18.45 3.00 -15.21
C GLY A 22 -16.97 3.34 -15.41
N GLY A 23 -16.09 2.34 -15.33
CA GLY A 23 -14.64 2.46 -15.48
C GLY A 23 -13.86 2.47 -14.16
N ALA A 24 -14.53 2.66 -13.03
CA ALA A 24 -13.92 2.57 -11.70
C ALA A 24 -13.97 1.15 -11.13
N GLY A 25 -12.92 0.76 -10.42
CA GLY A 25 -12.88 -0.51 -9.70
C GLY A 25 -11.64 -0.57 -8.82
N PHE A 26 -11.75 -1.18 -7.64
CA PHE A 26 -10.60 -1.45 -6.78
C PHE A 26 -10.85 -2.66 -5.89
N ALA A 27 -9.78 -3.35 -5.54
CA ALA A 27 -9.72 -4.33 -4.47
C ALA A 27 -8.59 -3.88 -3.52
N SER A 28 -8.81 -4.00 -2.21
CA SER A 28 -7.78 -3.64 -1.24
C SER A 28 -7.78 -4.59 -0.05
N GLN A 29 -6.64 -4.67 0.61
CA GLN A 29 -6.45 -5.39 1.87
C GLN A 29 -5.72 -4.46 2.83
N ARG A 30 -6.30 -4.30 4.02
CA ARG A 30 -5.82 -3.37 5.05
C ARG A 30 -5.29 -4.17 6.24
N SER A 31 -4.30 -3.61 6.93
CA SER A 31 -3.85 -4.10 8.22
C SER A 31 -5.01 -4.18 9.24
N THR A 32 -4.87 -5.06 10.22
CA THR A 32 -5.75 -5.05 11.38
C THR A 32 -5.65 -3.70 12.08
N LEU A 33 -6.79 -3.12 12.43
CA LEU A 33 -6.83 -1.87 13.19
C LEU A 33 -6.33 -2.13 14.61
N LEU A 34 -5.50 -1.23 15.11
CA LEU A 34 -5.07 -1.26 16.49
C LEU A 34 -6.23 -0.85 17.42
N PRO A 35 -6.18 -1.23 18.71
CA PRO A 35 -7.12 -0.75 19.70
C PRO A 35 -7.19 0.79 19.75
N PRO A 36 -8.31 1.38 20.19
CA PRO A 36 -8.44 2.84 20.30
C PRO A 36 -7.28 3.46 21.09
N GLY A 37 -6.69 4.53 20.55
CA GLY A 37 -5.56 5.23 21.15
C GLY A 37 -4.18 4.62 20.89
N GLN A 38 -4.11 3.49 20.17
CA GLN A 38 -2.84 2.90 19.74
C GLN A 38 -2.55 3.20 18.27
N PHE A 39 -1.26 3.34 17.95
CA PHE A 39 -0.77 3.69 16.64
C PHE A 39 0.49 2.89 16.31
N TYR A 40 0.73 2.70 15.01
CA TYR A 40 2.05 2.32 14.52
C TYR A 40 2.91 3.59 14.51
N ASP A 41 3.94 3.62 15.36
CA ASP A 41 4.98 4.65 15.34
C ASP A 41 6.17 4.14 14.51
N VAL A 42 6.35 4.75 13.35
CA VAL A 42 7.48 4.49 12.44
C VAL A 42 8.32 5.74 12.23
N SER A 43 8.26 6.71 13.14
CA SER A 43 9.02 7.97 13.07
C SER A 43 10.54 7.77 13.06
N GLY A 44 11.03 6.63 13.55
CA GLY A 44 12.44 6.23 13.46
C GLY A 44 12.87 5.70 12.08
N TYR A 45 11.96 5.59 11.11
CA TYR A 45 12.21 5.05 9.77
C TYR A 45 11.97 6.12 8.69
N ASN A 46 12.49 5.87 7.48
CA ASN A 46 12.48 6.85 6.39
C ASN A 46 11.58 6.43 5.21
N ALA A 47 11.36 5.13 5.05
CA ALA A 47 10.68 4.56 3.91
C ALA A 47 9.93 3.26 4.25
N ILE A 48 9.05 2.87 3.33
CA ILE A 48 8.49 1.52 3.25
C ILE A 48 9.18 0.79 2.11
N ALA A 49 9.64 -0.44 2.39
CA ALA A 49 10.12 -1.40 1.41
C ALA A 49 9.10 -2.53 1.26
N ILE A 50 8.73 -2.85 0.01
CA ILE A 50 7.80 -3.92 -0.35
C ILE A 50 8.58 -4.94 -1.17
N HIS A 51 8.75 -6.14 -0.61
CA HIS A 51 9.44 -7.25 -1.26
C HIS A 51 8.42 -8.18 -1.92
N ILE A 52 8.45 -8.21 -3.24
CA ILE A 52 7.60 -9.02 -4.11
C ILE A 52 8.37 -10.26 -4.57
N LEU A 53 7.79 -11.44 -4.35
CA LEU A 53 8.31 -12.71 -4.87
C LEU A 53 7.85 -12.97 -6.30
N ARG A 54 6.65 -12.51 -6.64
CA ARG A 54 6.11 -12.64 -7.99
C ARG A 54 5.12 -11.52 -8.28
N GLY A 55 5.48 -10.63 -9.19
CA GLY A 55 4.60 -9.65 -9.79
C GLY A 55 3.76 -10.22 -10.92
N ASP A 56 2.70 -9.51 -11.30
CA ASP A 56 1.78 -9.89 -12.38
C ASP A 56 1.71 -8.87 -13.51
N GLY A 57 2.53 -7.83 -13.46
CA GLY A 57 2.53 -6.76 -14.45
C GLY A 57 1.48 -5.67 -14.18
N ARG A 58 0.81 -5.68 -13.02
CA ARG A 58 -0.14 -4.63 -12.62
C ARG A 58 0.53 -3.50 -11.84
N GLU A 59 -0.13 -2.35 -11.85
CA GLU A 59 0.17 -1.26 -10.93
C GLU A 59 -0.65 -1.42 -9.64
N TYR A 60 0.03 -1.28 -8.50
CA TYR A 60 -0.57 -1.34 -7.18
C TYR A 60 -0.37 -0.02 -6.44
N ALA A 61 -1.27 0.27 -5.50
CA ALA A 61 -1.12 1.35 -4.55
C ALA A 61 -0.78 0.81 -3.16
N PHE A 62 0.09 1.52 -2.45
CA PHE A 62 0.31 1.35 -1.02
C PHE A 62 -0.13 2.61 -0.30
N ASN A 63 -0.99 2.43 0.70
CA ASN A 63 -1.73 3.50 1.32
C ASN A 63 -1.52 3.50 2.84
N ILE A 64 -1.46 4.69 3.41
CA ILE A 64 -1.31 4.94 4.85
C ILE A 64 -2.43 5.87 5.31
N LYS A 65 -2.93 5.64 6.53
CA LYS A 65 -3.86 6.54 7.22
C LYS A 65 -3.35 6.95 8.59
N ASN A 66 -3.58 8.21 8.95
CA ASN A 66 -3.44 8.70 10.33
C ASN A 66 -4.76 8.72 11.10
N ILE A 67 -5.88 8.68 10.38
CA ILE A 67 -7.23 8.75 10.95
C ILE A 67 -8.10 7.76 10.19
N GLU A 68 -8.73 6.85 10.93
CA GLU A 68 -9.81 6.03 10.38
C GLU A 68 -11.11 6.84 10.31
N GLY A 69 -11.94 6.53 9.32
CA GLY A 69 -13.26 7.13 9.23
C GLY A 69 -14.13 6.78 10.43
N GLU A 70 -14.96 7.72 10.85
CA GLU A 70 -15.98 7.45 11.85
C GLU A 70 -16.98 6.43 11.32
N ARG A 71 -17.43 5.53 12.22
CA ARG A 71 -18.55 4.64 11.92
C ARG A 71 -19.86 5.41 12.06
N THR A 72 -20.66 5.39 11.01
CA THR A 72 -22.02 5.90 11.03
C THR A 72 -22.94 4.92 11.78
N PRO A 73 -24.14 5.37 12.24
CA PRO A 73 -25.08 4.50 12.94
C PRO A 73 -25.53 3.27 12.13
N ASP A 74 -25.55 3.36 10.80
CA ASP A 74 -25.86 2.25 9.88
C ASP A 74 -24.65 1.32 9.61
N GLY A 75 -23.53 1.52 10.31
CA GLY A 75 -22.35 0.65 10.28
C GLY A 75 -21.35 0.97 9.15
N ARG A 76 -21.65 1.94 8.28
CA ARG A 76 -20.70 2.41 7.25
C ARG A 76 -19.53 3.14 7.91
N VAL A 77 -18.40 3.17 7.23
CA VAL A 77 -17.21 3.91 7.67
C VAL A 77 -17.06 5.11 6.75
N ASN A 78 -17.03 6.31 7.32
CA ASN A 78 -16.81 7.54 6.56
C ASN A 78 -15.44 7.51 5.86
N SER A 79 -15.30 8.31 4.80
CA SER A 79 -13.99 8.45 4.15
C SER A 79 -13.09 9.33 5.02
N SER A 80 -11.80 9.02 5.00
CA SER A 80 -10.74 9.84 5.60
C SER A 80 -9.64 10.06 4.58
N ILE A 81 -8.68 10.95 4.88
CA ILE A 81 -7.51 11.16 4.03
C ILE A 81 -6.72 9.85 3.94
N GLU A 82 -6.36 9.50 2.71
CA GLU A 82 -5.47 8.39 2.38
C GLU A 82 -4.18 8.96 1.79
N TYR A 83 -3.05 8.68 2.43
CA TYR A 83 -1.73 9.00 1.87
C TYR A 83 -1.32 7.83 0.99
N LYS A 84 -1.07 8.09 -0.30
CA LYS A 84 -0.89 7.04 -1.32
C LYS A 84 0.42 7.20 -2.07
N THR A 85 1.04 6.07 -2.37
CA THR A 85 2.03 5.90 -3.43
C THR A 85 1.57 4.79 -4.38
N THR A 86 2.18 4.67 -5.55
CA THR A 86 2.01 3.52 -6.43
C THR A 86 3.33 2.87 -6.79
N PHE A 87 3.27 1.61 -7.24
CA PHE A 87 4.40 0.88 -7.79
C PHE A 87 3.94 -0.08 -8.88
N GLN A 88 4.73 -0.19 -9.95
CA GLN A 88 4.45 -1.05 -11.11
C GLN A 88 5.21 -2.36 -10.96
N THR A 89 4.51 -3.49 -11.04
CA THR A 89 5.16 -4.80 -11.01
C THR A 89 5.56 -5.26 -12.41
N VAL A 90 6.51 -6.20 -12.48
CA VAL A 90 6.83 -6.92 -13.72
C VAL A 90 6.31 -8.35 -13.61
N LYS A 91 5.66 -8.82 -14.66
CA LYS A 91 5.03 -10.14 -14.69
C LYS A 91 6.08 -11.24 -14.48
N ASP A 92 5.78 -12.16 -13.57
CA ASP A 92 6.61 -13.33 -13.23
C ASP A 92 8.02 -12.99 -12.72
N GLN A 93 8.21 -11.78 -12.18
CA GLN A 93 9.49 -11.34 -11.61
C GLN A 93 9.37 -10.95 -10.13
N GLU A 94 10.47 -11.13 -9.42
CA GLU A 94 10.71 -10.56 -8.10
C GLU A 94 10.90 -9.04 -8.19
N GLY A 95 10.70 -8.33 -7.08
CA GLY A 95 10.95 -6.90 -7.04
C GLY A 95 11.05 -6.35 -5.63
N LEU A 96 11.87 -5.32 -5.48
CA LEU A 96 11.98 -4.54 -4.26
C LEU A 96 11.55 -3.09 -4.55
N TYR A 97 10.37 -2.72 -4.05
CA TYR A 97 9.80 -1.40 -4.25
C TYR A 97 9.98 -0.57 -2.99
N ILE A 98 10.56 0.61 -3.13
CA ILE A 98 10.88 1.50 -2.02
C ILE A 98 10.15 2.82 -2.23
N THR A 99 9.42 3.28 -1.22
CA THR A 99 8.77 4.59 -1.19
C THR A 99 9.13 5.32 0.10
N LYS A 100 9.60 6.57 0.01
CA LYS A 100 9.88 7.36 1.21
C LYS A 100 8.58 7.92 1.76
N PHE A 101 8.48 8.10 3.08
CA PHE A 101 7.26 8.67 3.69
C PHE A 101 6.90 10.05 3.12
N ARG A 102 7.90 10.84 2.72
CA ARG A 102 7.71 12.16 2.08
C ARG A 102 7.10 12.11 0.67
N ASP A 103 7.15 10.95 0.01
CA ASP A 103 6.69 10.80 -1.37
C ASP A 103 5.19 10.47 -1.43
N PHE A 104 4.59 10.06 -0.31
CA PHE A 104 3.16 9.81 -0.21
C PHE A 104 2.36 11.09 -0.43
N LYS A 105 1.33 11.02 -1.27
CA LYS A 105 0.44 12.14 -1.57
C LYS A 105 -0.94 11.93 -0.96
N PRO A 106 -1.57 12.96 -0.37
CA PRO A 106 -2.88 12.85 0.25
C PRO A 106 -4.00 12.81 -0.80
N TYR A 107 -4.96 11.93 -0.59
CA TYR A 107 -6.18 11.81 -1.38
C TYR A 107 -7.42 11.73 -0.48
N TYR A 108 -8.51 12.34 -0.93
CA TYR A 108 -9.84 12.15 -0.37
C TYR A 108 -10.77 11.60 -1.46
N ARG A 109 -11.30 10.39 -1.25
CA ARG A 109 -12.18 9.70 -2.22
C ARG A 109 -11.61 9.68 -3.65
N GLY A 110 -10.33 9.36 -3.77
CA GLY A 110 -9.62 9.25 -5.05
C GLY A 110 -9.19 10.58 -5.68
N ARG A 111 -9.48 11.73 -5.07
CA ARG A 111 -9.06 13.07 -5.54
C ARG A 111 -7.90 13.60 -4.71
N PRO A 112 -6.92 14.31 -5.30
CA PRO A 112 -5.87 14.98 -4.54
C PRO A 112 -6.46 15.88 -3.46
N ALA A 113 -5.88 15.86 -2.27
CA ALA A 113 -6.28 16.69 -1.14
C ALA A 113 -5.12 17.61 -0.75
N GLU A 114 -4.90 18.67 -1.54
CA GLU A 114 -3.72 19.55 -1.43
C GLU A 114 -3.62 20.27 -0.07
N ASP A 115 -4.76 20.56 0.55
CA ASP A 115 -4.84 21.19 1.88
C ASP A 115 -4.69 20.21 3.05
N ALA A 116 -4.48 18.92 2.78
CA ALA A 116 -4.28 17.94 3.85
C ALA A 116 -2.94 18.20 4.57
N LYS A 117 -2.93 17.94 5.87
CA LYS A 117 -1.69 17.94 6.65
C LYS A 117 -0.70 16.91 6.06
N PRO A 118 0.61 17.08 6.26
CA PRO A 118 1.58 16.03 5.94
C PRO A 118 1.29 14.73 6.69
N LEU A 119 1.72 13.60 6.13
CA LEU A 119 1.68 12.30 6.79
C LEU A 119 2.43 12.36 8.12
N ASP A 120 1.76 12.01 9.23
CA ASP A 120 2.37 11.88 10.55
C ASP A 120 2.84 10.43 10.76
N THR A 121 4.15 10.19 10.67
CA THR A 121 4.72 8.85 10.81
C THR A 121 4.73 8.32 12.24
N SER A 122 4.41 9.15 13.24
CA SER A 122 4.30 8.73 14.65
C SER A 122 2.91 8.19 15.01
N LYS A 123 1.90 8.45 14.16
CA LYS A 123 0.49 8.17 14.44
C LYS A 123 -0.21 7.51 13.27
N ILE A 124 0.30 6.37 12.80
CA ILE A 124 -0.35 5.62 11.72
C ILE A 124 -1.40 4.68 12.31
N THR A 125 -2.62 4.71 11.76
CA THR A 125 -3.73 3.83 12.16
C THR A 125 -3.81 2.57 11.31
N SER A 126 -3.47 2.67 10.03
CA SER A 126 -3.50 1.52 9.13
C SER A 126 -2.62 1.69 7.90
N PHE A 127 -2.27 0.54 7.33
CA PHE A 127 -1.64 0.38 6.03
C PHE A 127 -2.58 -0.43 5.12
N SER A 128 -2.57 -0.18 3.81
CA SER A 128 -3.24 -1.07 2.86
C SER A 128 -2.51 -1.21 1.54
N ILE A 129 -2.66 -2.38 0.92
CA ILE A 129 -2.29 -2.62 -0.46
C ILE A 129 -3.57 -2.67 -1.30
N MET A 130 -3.52 -2.05 -2.47
CA MET A 130 -4.69 -1.88 -3.33
C MET A 130 -4.33 -2.13 -4.79
N CYS A 131 -5.16 -2.93 -5.46
CA CYS A 131 -5.20 -3.01 -6.91
C CYS A 131 -6.38 -2.13 -7.36
N GLN A 132 -6.11 -1.07 -8.10
CA GLN A 132 -7.13 -0.12 -8.57
C GLN A 132 -7.14 -0.06 -10.10
N SER A 133 -8.27 0.29 -10.71
CA SER A 133 -8.40 0.31 -12.18
C SER A 133 -7.72 1.50 -12.82
N PHE A 134 -7.43 2.54 -12.01
CA PHE A 134 -6.97 3.84 -12.49
C PHE A 134 -7.87 4.41 -13.59
N PHE A 135 -9.19 4.25 -13.43
CA PHE A 135 -10.21 4.66 -14.41
C PHE A 135 -10.08 3.92 -15.75
N GLY A 136 -10.02 2.58 -15.67
CA GLY A 136 -10.06 1.69 -16.84
C GLY A 136 -8.70 1.40 -17.48
N LYS A 137 -7.58 1.84 -16.88
CA LYS A 137 -6.24 1.48 -17.36
C LYS A 137 -5.88 0.02 -17.10
N GLN A 138 -6.45 -0.58 -16.06
CA GLN A 138 -6.32 -2.01 -15.78
C GLN A 138 -7.65 -2.62 -15.35
N GLU A 139 -7.90 -3.86 -15.79
CA GLU A 139 -9.06 -4.69 -15.45
C GLU A 139 -8.68 -6.18 -15.49
N GLY A 140 -9.54 -7.04 -14.94
CA GLY A 140 -9.38 -8.50 -14.98
C GLY A 140 -8.62 -9.08 -13.79
N TYR A 141 -8.13 -10.31 -13.94
CA TYR A 141 -7.43 -11.03 -12.87
C TYR A 141 -6.12 -10.34 -12.47
N PHE A 142 -5.86 -10.30 -11.17
CA PHE A 142 -4.59 -9.88 -10.59
C PHE A 142 -4.16 -10.86 -9.49
N GLU A 143 -2.85 -11.02 -9.33
CA GLU A 143 -2.25 -11.83 -8.27
C GLU A 143 -0.84 -11.35 -7.95
N LEU A 144 -0.63 -10.91 -6.71
CA LEU A 144 0.65 -10.45 -6.21
C LEU A 144 1.12 -11.33 -5.07
N SER A 145 2.34 -11.87 -5.19
CA SER A 145 3.00 -12.63 -4.12
C SER A 145 3.98 -11.73 -3.38
N ILE A 146 3.74 -11.51 -2.10
CA ILE A 146 4.46 -10.57 -1.23
C ILE A 146 5.20 -11.38 -0.17
N LEU A 147 6.51 -11.17 -0.06
CA LEU A 147 7.31 -11.75 1.02
C LEU A 147 7.22 -10.88 2.28
N ALA A 148 7.42 -9.58 2.13
CA ALA A 148 7.50 -8.67 3.27
C ALA A 148 7.10 -7.24 2.90
N ILE A 149 6.58 -6.53 3.90
CA ILE A 149 6.42 -5.07 3.89
C ILE A 149 7.12 -4.58 5.16
N SER A 150 8.08 -3.68 5.01
CA SER A 150 8.96 -3.27 6.12
C SER A 150 9.14 -1.76 6.15
N ALA A 151 9.13 -1.18 7.35
CA ALA A 151 9.67 0.17 7.55
C ALA A 151 11.21 0.08 7.58
N VAL A 152 11.89 0.96 6.85
CA VAL A 152 13.34 0.90 6.66
C VAL A 152 14.00 2.27 6.84
N THR A 153 15.24 2.27 7.31
CA THR A 153 16.04 3.48 7.56
C THR A 153 16.84 3.89 6.33
N ASP A 154 17.35 5.11 6.31
CA ASP A 154 18.27 5.58 5.27
C ASP A 154 19.55 4.73 5.18
N ALA A 155 20.00 4.12 6.28
CA ALA A 155 21.11 3.18 6.25
C ALA A 155 20.77 1.93 5.44
N TRP A 156 19.63 1.30 5.76
CA TRP A 156 19.14 0.15 5.00
C TRP A 156 18.94 0.49 3.52
N LEU A 157 18.41 1.69 3.21
CA LEU A 157 18.24 2.15 1.84
C LEU A 157 19.56 2.24 1.06
N ARG A 158 20.64 2.75 1.68
CA ARG A 158 21.96 2.81 1.03
C ARG A 158 22.48 1.43 0.65
N ASP A 159 22.21 0.43 1.49
CA ASP A 159 22.74 -0.93 1.32
C ASP A 159 21.88 -1.79 0.38
N ASN A 160 20.60 -1.44 0.17
CA ASN A 160 19.63 -2.30 -0.52
C ASN A 160 18.92 -1.64 -1.71
N ALA A 161 19.10 -0.34 -1.96
CA ALA A 161 18.45 0.32 -3.10
C ALA A 161 18.97 -0.24 -4.44
N PRO A 162 18.10 -0.44 -5.46
CA PRO A 162 18.53 -0.83 -6.79
C PRO A 162 19.54 0.19 -7.34
N GLY A 163 20.82 -0.21 -7.44
CA GLY A 163 21.92 0.65 -7.87
C GLY A 163 22.92 1.11 -6.78
N GLY A 164 22.72 0.72 -5.52
CA GLY A 164 23.74 0.88 -4.47
C GLY A 164 24.92 -0.10 -4.65
N PRO A 165 26.11 0.19 -4.07
CA PRO A 165 27.22 -0.74 -4.12
C PRO A 165 26.82 -2.00 -3.36
N ARG A 166 26.66 -3.12 -4.08
CA ARG A 166 26.49 -4.42 -3.44
C ARG A 166 27.80 -4.70 -2.71
N GLY A 167 27.75 -4.77 -1.38
CA GLY A 167 28.89 -5.15 -0.56
C GLY A 167 29.49 -6.45 -1.08
N VAL A 168 30.79 -6.41 -1.33
CA VAL A 168 31.66 -7.57 -1.63
C VAL A 168 31.80 -8.47 -0.40
#